data_AF-A0A7V9IAX2-F1
#
_entry.id   AF-A0A7V9IAX2-F1
#
_cell.length_a   1.000
_cell.length_b   1.000
_cell.length_c   1.000
_cell.angle_alpha   90.00
_cell.angle_beta   90.00
_cell.angle_gamma   90.00
#
_symmetry.space_group_name_H-M   'P 1'
#
loop_
_entity.id
_entity.type
_entity.pdbx_description
1 polymer ?
#
loop_
_entity_poly.entity_id
_entity_poly.type
_entity_poly.pdbx_seq_one_letter_code
_entity_poly.pdbx_strand_id
1 'polypeptide(L)'
;MEARAEWVAFLDDDDLWAPHKLVARLHGEAGWVCTGSVNVDEGLNVLAVTPPAPESELQNLLAYNLIAGGASGIAVLSELARSVGGFDTRLSNLADWEMWIRLSLKASLATVHRPLVARFEHEGGLSGDPRGVRDEFEWVVSKHQEVRAQWGVPASGATLRWFARRQVEAGNGRAAARNYVHVAHHYGDRKSWGRALVAYLWPELLRRRWIRHAQRTVESPWAEEAEAWLSPLRSH
;
A
#
# COMPACT_ATOMS: atom_id res chain seq x y z
N MET A 1 0.33 -15.61 -16.52
CA MET A 1 1.65 -15.48 -15.88
C MET A 1 2.65 -16.30 -16.67
N GLU A 2 3.64 -15.66 -17.28
CA GLU A 2 4.65 -16.33 -18.15
C GLU A 2 5.97 -16.64 -17.42
N ALA A 3 6.14 -16.14 -16.19
CA ALA A 3 7.33 -16.37 -15.38
C ALA A 3 7.54 -17.87 -15.06
N ARG A 4 8.80 -18.32 -15.21
CA ARG A 4 9.23 -19.72 -15.03
C ARG A 4 10.09 -19.95 -13.79
N ALA A 5 10.52 -18.88 -13.11
CA ALA A 5 11.30 -18.97 -11.88
C ALA A 5 10.47 -19.54 -10.72
N GLU A 6 11.13 -20.02 -9.66
CA GLU A 6 10.47 -20.49 -8.44
C GLU A 6 9.73 -19.37 -7.71
N TRP A 7 10.30 -18.16 -7.73
CA TRP A 7 9.74 -16.95 -7.16
C TRP A 7 9.40 -15.93 -8.26
N VAL A 8 8.26 -15.24 -8.11
CA VAL A 8 7.88 -14.09 -8.92
C VAL A 8 7.89 -12.84 -8.04
N ALA A 9 8.45 -11.77 -8.58
CA ALA A 9 8.26 -10.42 -8.06
C ALA A 9 7.60 -9.57 -9.16
N PHE A 10 6.82 -8.58 -8.75
CA PHE A 10 6.15 -7.63 -9.62
C PHE A 10 6.87 -6.29 -9.52
N LEU A 11 6.99 -5.54 -10.60
CA LEU A 11 7.58 -4.21 -10.59
C LEU A 11 6.69 -3.32 -11.45
N ASP A 12 6.13 -2.28 -10.83
CA ASP A 12 5.38 -1.25 -11.54
C ASP A 12 6.35 -0.40 -12.38
N ASP A 13 5.86 0.16 -13.49
CA ASP A 13 6.69 0.86 -14.47
C ASP A 13 7.24 2.20 -13.96
N ASP A 14 6.63 2.74 -12.92
CA ASP A 14 6.99 3.96 -12.21
C ASP A 14 7.66 3.70 -10.86
N ASP A 15 8.16 2.49 -10.60
CA ASP A 15 8.85 2.14 -9.36
C ASP A 15 10.32 1.77 -9.58
N LEU A 16 11.14 1.99 -8.55
CA LEU A 16 12.55 1.60 -8.52
C LEU A 16 12.82 0.57 -7.41
N TRP A 17 13.71 -0.37 -7.70
CA TRP A 17 14.25 -1.29 -6.71
C TRP A 17 15.68 -0.95 -6.33
N ALA A 18 15.98 -1.12 -5.04
CA ALA A 18 17.35 -1.21 -4.58
C ALA A 18 18.06 -2.38 -5.29
N PRO A 19 19.35 -2.25 -5.67
CA PRO A 19 20.07 -3.27 -6.44
C PRO A 19 20.07 -4.67 -5.81
N HIS A 20 19.92 -4.75 -4.48
CA HIS A 20 19.94 -5.98 -3.71
C HIS A 20 18.55 -6.51 -3.32
N LYS A 21 17.45 -5.92 -3.84
CA LYS A 21 16.07 -6.31 -3.49
C LYS A 21 15.79 -7.78 -3.77
N LEU A 22 16.22 -8.31 -4.91
CA LEU A 22 16.00 -9.71 -5.30
C LEU A 22 16.95 -10.70 -4.58
N VAL A 23 18.05 -10.20 -4.03
CA VAL A 23 19.04 -11.00 -3.27
C VAL A 23 18.72 -10.99 -1.77
N ALA A 24 17.86 -10.07 -1.32
CA ALA A 24 17.39 -10.03 0.05
C ALA A 24 16.64 -11.34 0.36
N ARG A 25 17.22 -12.11 1.28
CA ARG A 25 16.95 -13.51 1.58
C ARG A 25 15.47 -13.90 1.46
N LEU A 26 15.14 -14.66 0.41
CA LEU A 26 13.91 -15.45 0.27
C LEU A 26 14.00 -16.78 1.06
N HIS A 27 14.86 -16.86 2.07
CA HIS A 27 15.16 -18.10 2.78
C HIS A 27 14.18 -18.32 3.93
N GLY A 28 13.50 -19.47 3.94
CA GLY A 28 12.60 -19.89 5.01
C GLY A 28 11.43 -20.71 4.48
N GLU A 29 10.48 -21.02 5.36
CA GLU A 29 9.23 -21.72 5.02
C GLU A 29 8.11 -20.77 4.56
N ALA A 30 8.38 -19.45 4.55
CA ALA A 30 7.40 -18.45 4.14
C ALA A 30 7.09 -18.55 2.65
N GLY A 31 5.81 -18.42 2.28
CA GLY A 31 5.39 -18.53 0.88
C GLY A 31 5.54 -17.23 0.09
N TRP A 32 5.77 -16.12 0.78
CA TRP A 32 5.93 -14.79 0.21
C TRP A 32 6.68 -13.87 1.18
N VAL A 33 7.25 -12.80 0.63
CA VAL A 33 8.13 -11.87 1.31
C VAL A 33 7.72 -10.44 0.99
N CYS A 34 7.80 -9.54 1.97
CA CYS A 34 7.64 -8.10 1.75
C CYS A 34 8.82 -7.28 2.26
N THR A 35 8.94 -6.05 1.77
CA THR A 35 9.97 -5.08 2.15
C THR A 35 9.33 -3.72 2.44
N GLY A 36 10.09 -2.80 3.06
CA GLY A 36 9.66 -1.42 3.22
C GLY A 36 9.78 -0.66 1.89
N SER A 37 9.14 0.51 1.84
CA SER A 37 9.20 1.40 0.68
C SER A 37 9.41 2.85 1.10
N VAL A 38 10.00 3.63 0.21
CA VAL A 38 9.99 5.09 0.28
C VAL A 38 9.14 5.68 -0.84
N ASN A 39 8.53 6.83 -0.58
CA ASN A 39 7.99 7.68 -1.63
C ASN A 39 9.05 8.73 -1.98
N VAL A 40 9.25 9.00 -3.26
CA VAL A 40 10.25 9.95 -3.75
C VAL A 40 9.63 10.97 -4.72
N ASP A 41 10.23 12.15 -4.84
CA ASP A 41 9.91 13.08 -5.92
C ASP A 41 10.67 12.75 -7.21
N GLU A 42 10.46 13.55 -8.27
CA GLU A 42 11.16 13.41 -9.57
C GLU A 42 12.69 13.50 -9.45
N GLY A 43 13.21 14.18 -8.42
CA GLY A 43 14.63 14.28 -8.12
C GLY A 43 15.16 13.15 -7.25
N LEU A 44 14.36 12.11 -7.00
CA LEU A 44 14.66 10.99 -6.09
C LEU A 44 14.86 11.41 -4.64
N ASN A 45 14.33 12.56 -4.21
CA ASN A 45 14.39 12.96 -2.80
C ASN A 45 13.32 12.19 -2.02
N VAL A 46 13.70 11.63 -0.87
CA VAL A 46 12.77 10.86 -0.02
C VAL A 46 11.75 11.81 0.62
N LEU A 47 10.47 11.58 0.32
CA LEU A 47 9.33 12.34 0.84
C LEU A 47 8.67 11.67 2.04
N ALA A 48 8.66 10.34 2.06
CA ALA A 48 8.09 9.56 3.15
C ALA A 48 8.69 8.15 3.18
N VAL A 49 8.75 7.57 4.38
CA VAL A 49 9.12 6.17 4.59
C VAL A 49 7.89 5.39 5.05
N THR A 50 7.70 4.19 4.49
CA THR A 50 6.76 3.17 4.98
C THR A 50 7.54 1.90 5.33
N PRO A 51 7.63 1.51 6.61
CA PRO A 51 8.29 0.27 7.00
C PRO A 51 7.52 -0.94 6.47
N PRO A 52 8.16 -2.12 6.36
CA PRO A 52 7.45 -3.33 5.97
C PRO A 52 6.41 -3.75 7.01
N ALA A 53 5.45 -4.55 6.57
CA ALA A 53 4.48 -5.21 7.42
C ALA A 53 5.17 -6.11 8.47
N PRO A 54 4.81 -6.01 9.77
CA PRO A 54 5.22 -6.99 10.76
C PRO A 54 4.55 -8.35 10.51
N GLU A 55 5.30 -9.44 10.57
CA GLU A 55 4.77 -10.80 10.37
C GLU A 55 3.65 -11.13 11.38
N SER A 56 3.77 -10.65 12.63
CA SER A 56 2.80 -10.82 13.71
C SER A 56 1.46 -10.09 13.48
N GLU A 57 1.40 -9.21 12.49
CA GLU A 57 0.22 -8.41 12.16
C GLU A 57 -0.44 -8.83 10.84
N LEU A 58 -0.01 -9.96 10.26
CA LEU A 58 -0.47 -10.40 8.95
C LEU A 58 -2.00 -10.51 8.84
N GLN A 59 -2.68 -10.96 9.91
CA GLN A 59 -4.13 -11.03 10.00
C GLN A 59 -4.84 -9.68 9.79
N ASN A 60 -4.15 -8.56 10.01
CA ASN A 60 -4.69 -7.22 9.80
C ASN A 60 -4.95 -6.92 8.31
N LEU A 61 -4.43 -7.74 7.37
CA LEU A 61 -4.80 -7.64 5.95
C LEU A 61 -6.31 -7.77 5.73
N LEU A 62 -7.01 -8.53 6.58
CA LEU A 62 -8.47 -8.65 6.54
C LEU A 62 -9.18 -7.33 6.93
N ALA A 63 -8.49 -6.39 7.56
CA ALA A 63 -9.02 -5.09 7.92
C ALA A 63 -8.52 -3.96 7.00
N TYR A 64 -7.25 -3.98 6.60
CA TYR A 64 -6.66 -2.94 5.77
C TYR A 64 -5.38 -3.39 5.06
N ASN A 65 -5.04 -2.72 3.96
CA ASN A 65 -3.78 -2.98 3.27
C ASN A 65 -2.60 -2.46 4.11
N LEU A 66 -1.75 -3.37 4.60
CA LEU A 66 -0.55 -3.04 5.37
C LEU A 66 0.77 -3.31 4.63
N ILE A 67 0.71 -3.81 3.39
CA ILE A 67 1.92 -4.05 2.58
C ILE A 67 2.43 -2.74 2.00
N ALA A 68 3.68 -2.40 2.31
CA ALA A 68 4.38 -1.25 1.75
C ALA A 68 4.80 -1.52 0.29
N GLY A 69 4.94 -0.45 -0.50
CA GLY A 69 5.47 -0.57 -1.87
C GLY A 69 4.53 -1.20 -2.91
N GLY A 70 3.27 -1.53 -2.58
CA GLY A 70 2.36 -2.18 -3.54
C GLY A 70 2.90 -3.52 -4.04
N ALA A 71 2.60 -3.88 -5.29
CA ALA A 71 3.12 -5.07 -5.96
C ALA A 71 4.66 -5.08 -6.03
N SER A 72 5.29 -3.91 -6.25
CA SER A 72 6.75 -3.72 -6.23
C SER A 72 7.39 -4.12 -4.91
N GLY A 73 6.65 -4.04 -3.81
CA GLY A 73 7.08 -4.34 -2.43
C GLY A 73 7.18 -5.83 -2.08
N ILE A 74 6.80 -6.74 -2.97
CA ILE A 74 6.73 -8.17 -2.62
C ILE A 74 7.51 -9.09 -3.58
N ALA A 75 7.71 -10.32 -3.11
CA ALA A 75 8.03 -11.49 -3.92
C ALA A 75 7.24 -12.68 -3.37
N VAL A 76 6.79 -13.58 -4.25
CA VAL A 76 5.91 -14.71 -3.91
C VAL A 76 6.34 -15.96 -4.64
N LEU A 77 6.21 -17.14 -4.02
CA LEU A 77 6.37 -18.41 -4.71
C LEU A 77 5.42 -18.48 -5.91
N SER A 78 5.95 -18.79 -7.09
CA SER A 78 5.19 -18.90 -8.34
C SER A 78 4.00 -19.84 -8.19
N GLU A 79 4.19 -20.95 -7.49
CA GLU A 79 3.12 -21.92 -7.23
C GLU A 79 2.07 -21.36 -6.28
N LEU A 80 2.47 -20.65 -5.22
CA LEU A 80 1.53 -20.00 -4.31
C LEU A 80 0.68 -18.96 -5.03
N ALA A 81 1.31 -18.09 -5.83
CA ALA A 81 0.61 -17.08 -6.64
C ALA A 81 -0.42 -17.70 -7.59
N ARG A 82 -0.05 -18.80 -8.28
CA ARG A 82 -0.99 -19.58 -9.12
C ARG A 82 -2.10 -20.21 -8.28
N SER A 83 -1.78 -20.77 -7.12
CA SER A 83 -2.73 -21.47 -6.26
C SER A 83 -3.81 -20.57 -5.64
N VAL A 84 -3.54 -19.26 -5.54
CA VAL A 84 -4.55 -18.28 -5.13
C VAL A 84 -5.30 -17.68 -6.33
N GLY A 85 -4.76 -17.80 -7.55
CA GLY A 85 -5.38 -17.32 -8.79
C GLY A 85 -4.78 -16.02 -9.36
N GLY A 86 -3.63 -15.54 -8.86
CA GLY A 86 -3.01 -14.28 -9.30
C GLY A 86 -3.87 -13.04 -8.99
N PHE A 87 -3.64 -11.92 -9.67
CA PHE A 87 -4.46 -10.71 -9.53
C PHE A 87 -5.86 -10.90 -10.10
N ASP A 88 -6.86 -10.34 -9.42
CA ASP A 88 -8.24 -10.33 -9.90
C ASP A 88 -8.44 -9.16 -10.88
N THR A 89 -8.53 -9.46 -12.17
CA THR A 89 -8.61 -8.45 -13.24
C THR A 89 -9.92 -7.65 -13.25
N ARG A 90 -10.86 -7.96 -12.36
CA ARG A 90 -12.07 -7.13 -12.13
C ARG A 90 -11.77 -5.91 -11.27
N LEU A 91 -10.66 -5.93 -10.54
CA LEU A 91 -10.20 -4.84 -9.68
C LEU A 91 -9.13 -4.03 -10.42
N SER A 92 -9.23 -2.71 -10.35
CA SER A 92 -8.22 -1.79 -10.89
C SER A 92 -7.35 -1.20 -9.78
N ASN A 93 -7.95 -0.91 -8.62
CA ASN A 93 -7.29 -0.16 -7.54
C ASN A 93 -6.88 -1.06 -6.36
N LEU A 94 -7.68 -2.08 -6.06
CA LEU A 94 -7.49 -2.94 -4.89
C LEU A 94 -7.06 -4.38 -5.24
N ALA A 95 -6.62 -4.61 -6.49
CA ALA A 95 -6.14 -5.91 -6.95
C ALA A 95 -5.02 -6.47 -6.06
N ASP A 96 -4.07 -5.60 -5.69
CA ASP A 96 -2.99 -5.91 -4.75
C ASP A 96 -3.51 -6.35 -3.39
N TRP A 97 -4.28 -5.49 -2.72
CA TRP A 97 -4.77 -5.78 -1.36
C TRP A 97 -5.57 -7.07 -1.31
N GLU A 98 -6.43 -7.30 -2.30
CA GLU A 98 -7.22 -8.51 -2.38
C GLU A 98 -6.35 -9.76 -2.60
N MET A 99 -5.31 -9.67 -3.44
CA MET A 99 -4.34 -10.75 -3.60
C MET A 99 -3.58 -11.03 -2.30
N TRP A 100 -3.17 -9.99 -1.57
CA TRP A 100 -2.45 -10.12 -0.29
C TRP A 100 -3.30 -10.84 0.76
N ILE A 101 -4.61 -10.54 0.83
CA ILE A 101 -5.53 -11.27 1.71
C ILE A 101 -5.55 -12.76 1.34
N ARG A 102 -5.64 -13.10 0.05
CA ARG A 102 -5.64 -14.51 -0.36
C ARG A 102 -4.31 -15.22 -0.06
N LEU A 103 -3.18 -14.54 -0.24
CA LEU A 103 -1.86 -15.08 0.13
C LEU A 103 -1.76 -15.33 1.64
N SER A 104 -2.19 -14.37 2.47
CA SER A 104 -2.09 -14.48 3.93
C SER A 104 -2.95 -15.60 4.51
N LEU A 105 -4.00 -16.01 3.82
CA LEU A 105 -4.84 -17.15 4.21
C LEU A 105 -4.20 -18.51 3.87
N LYS A 106 -3.16 -18.55 3.03
CA LYS A 106 -2.51 -19.79 2.58
C LYS A 106 -1.08 -19.97 3.05
N ALA A 107 -0.34 -18.89 3.30
CA ALA A 107 1.06 -18.97 3.69
C ALA A 107 1.47 -17.83 4.61
N SER A 108 2.48 -18.11 5.44
CA SER A 108 3.16 -17.08 6.23
C SER A 108 3.91 -16.10 5.34
N LEU A 109 4.02 -14.87 5.85
CA LEU A 109 4.81 -13.79 5.29
C LEU A 109 6.18 -13.78 5.99
N ALA A 110 7.26 -13.59 5.23
CA ALA A 110 8.54 -13.19 5.77
C ALA A 110 8.79 -11.69 5.50
N THR A 111 9.43 -11.01 6.44
CA THR A 111 9.65 -9.57 6.35
C THR A 111 11.13 -9.21 6.22
N VAL A 112 11.47 -8.47 5.14
CA VAL A 112 12.79 -7.85 5.01
C VAL A 112 12.72 -6.44 5.57
N HIS A 113 13.35 -6.24 6.73
CA HIS A 113 13.41 -4.97 7.45
C HIS A 113 14.34 -3.92 6.81
N ARG A 114 14.13 -3.62 5.53
CA ARG A 114 14.90 -2.65 4.73
C ARG A 114 13.97 -1.91 3.75
N PRO A 115 14.23 -0.66 3.35
CA PRO A 115 13.43 0.09 2.38
C PRO A 115 13.96 -0.12 0.96
N LEU A 116 13.51 -1.19 0.30
CA LEU A 116 14.10 -1.65 -0.96
C LEU A 116 13.30 -1.25 -2.21
N VAL A 117 12.24 -0.48 -2.03
CA VAL A 117 11.40 0.06 -3.12
C VAL A 117 11.32 1.57 -2.98
N ALA A 118 11.53 2.30 -4.06
CA ALA A 118 11.15 3.71 -4.16
C ALA A 118 10.00 3.84 -5.16
N ARG A 119 8.94 4.51 -4.72
CA ARG A 119 7.78 4.82 -5.56
C ARG A 119 7.74 6.29 -5.82
N PHE A 120 7.56 6.68 -7.07
CA PHE A 120 7.47 8.08 -7.39
C PHE A 120 6.10 8.65 -6.98
N GLU A 121 6.13 9.83 -6.37
CA GLU A 121 4.94 10.58 -6.03
C GLU A 121 4.51 11.42 -7.25
N HIS A 122 3.62 10.85 -8.07
CA HIS A 122 3.05 11.55 -9.22
C HIS A 122 1.70 12.20 -8.90
N GLU A 123 1.50 13.42 -9.42
CA GLU A 123 0.17 14.01 -9.49
C GLU A 123 -0.70 13.18 -10.46
N GLY A 124 -1.76 12.55 -9.95
CA GLY A 124 -2.70 11.78 -10.76
C GLY A 124 -2.38 10.30 -10.98
N GLY A 125 -1.41 9.72 -10.25
CA GLY A 125 -1.20 8.26 -10.27
C GLY A 125 -2.47 7.47 -9.91
N LEU A 126 -2.55 6.19 -10.29
CA LEU A 126 -3.75 5.35 -10.17
C LEU A 126 -4.42 5.42 -8.79
N SER A 127 -3.63 5.46 -7.72
CA SER A 127 -4.12 5.58 -6.34
C SER A 127 -4.88 6.89 -6.02
N GLY A 128 -4.76 7.92 -6.87
CA GLY A 128 -5.49 9.18 -6.79
C GLY A 128 -6.74 9.25 -7.66
N ASP A 129 -6.97 8.28 -8.55
CA ASP A 129 -8.17 8.21 -9.41
C ASP A 129 -9.41 7.89 -8.55
N PRO A 130 -10.43 8.76 -8.53
CA PRO A 130 -11.62 8.53 -7.73
C PRO A 130 -12.54 7.41 -8.25
N ARG A 131 -12.32 6.87 -9.45
CA ARG A 131 -13.27 5.96 -10.11
C ARG A 131 -13.22 4.55 -9.51
N GLY A 132 -14.39 4.04 -9.13
CA GLY A 132 -14.59 2.64 -8.75
C GLY A 132 -14.01 2.21 -7.39
N VAL A 133 -13.09 2.98 -6.79
CA VAL A 133 -12.35 2.56 -5.59
C VAL A 133 -13.23 2.18 -4.40
N ARG A 134 -14.33 2.90 -4.17
CA ARG A 134 -15.25 2.59 -3.08
C ARG A 134 -16.00 1.29 -3.34
N ASP A 135 -16.43 1.07 -4.58
CA ASP A 135 -17.20 -0.11 -4.95
C ASP A 135 -16.31 -1.36 -4.92
N GLU A 136 -15.06 -1.24 -5.39
CA GLU A 136 -14.03 -2.27 -5.23
C GLU A 136 -13.74 -2.55 -3.75
N PHE A 137 -13.59 -1.51 -2.92
CA PHE A 137 -13.34 -1.66 -1.49
C PHE A 137 -14.47 -2.41 -0.79
N GLU A 138 -15.73 -2.03 -1.03
CA GLU A 138 -16.89 -2.72 -0.46
C GLU A 138 -17.01 -4.16 -0.97
N TRP A 139 -16.65 -4.41 -2.23
CA TRP A 139 -16.59 -5.76 -2.78
C TRP A 139 -15.54 -6.62 -2.06
N VAL A 140 -14.32 -6.11 -1.86
CA VAL A 140 -13.25 -6.84 -1.13
C VAL A 140 -13.67 -7.10 0.33
N VAL A 141 -14.24 -6.09 1.01
CA VAL A 141 -14.75 -6.22 2.38
C VAL A 141 -15.84 -7.28 2.47
N SER A 142 -16.79 -7.29 1.53
CA SER A 142 -17.87 -8.27 1.47
C SER A 142 -17.35 -9.68 1.17
N LYS A 143 -16.44 -9.82 0.20
CA LYS A 143 -15.84 -11.10 -0.18
C LYS A 143 -15.17 -11.81 0.99
N HIS A 144 -14.51 -11.07 1.88
CA HIS A 144 -13.74 -11.63 3.00
C HIS A 144 -14.46 -11.49 4.35
N GLN A 145 -15.75 -11.13 4.39
CA GLN A 145 -16.48 -10.87 5.63
C GLN A 145 -16.53 -12.07 6.59
N GLU A 146 -16.72 -13.28 6.05
CA GLU A 146 -16.89 -14.50 6.86
C GLU A 146 -15.59 -14.89 7.55
N VAL A 147 -14.49 -14.96 6.80
CA VAL A 147 -13.16 -15.27 7.36
C VAL A 147 -12.70 -14.19 8.33
N ARG A 148 -12.97 -12.92 8.02
CA ARG A 148 -12.70 -11.79 8.93
C ARG A 148 -13.44 -11.95 10.26
N ALA A 149 -14.71 -12.33 10.23
CA ALA A 149 -15.50 -12.59 11.43
C ALA A 149 -14.99 -13.80 12.21
N GLN A 150 -14.65 -14.89 11.52
CA GLN A 150 -14.09 -16.11 12.14
C GLN A 150 -12.78 -15.82 12.89
N TRP A 151 -11.94 -14.93 12.35
CA TRP A 151 -10.65 -14.55 12.94
C TRP A 151 -10.76 -13.41 13.95
N GLY A 152 -11.98 -12.90 14.22
CA GLY A 152 -12.21 -11.82 15.18
C GLY A 152 -11.61 -10.48 14.77
N VAL A 153 -11.32 -10.27 13.48
CA VAL A 153 -10.70 -9.04 12.98
C VAL A 153 -11.79 -7.97 12.72
N PRO A 154 -11.72 -6.79 13.34
CA PRO A 154 -12.75 -5.76 13.18
C PRO A 154 -12.77 -5.17 11.77
N ALA A 155 -13.94 -4.75 11.32
CA ALA A 155 -14.08 -4.04 10.05
C ALA A 155 -13.35 -2.69 10.15
N SER A 156 -12.70 -2.26 9.08
CA SER A 156 -11.95 -1.00 9.07
C SER A 156 -12.08 -0.29 7.73
N GLY A 157 -12.41 0.99 7.79
CA GLY A 157 -12.39 1.88 6.62
C GLY A 157 -10.98 2.41 6.29
N ALA A 158 -9.91 1.87 6.89
CA ALA A 158 -8.58 2.45 6.80
C ALA A 158 -8.02 2.48 5.38
N THR A 159 -8.27 1.44 4.57
CA THR A 159 -7.84 1.42 3.16
C THR A 159 -8.58 2.46 2.34
N LEU A 160 -9.92 2.54 2.44
CA LEU A 160 -10.69 3.59 1.75
C LEU A 160 -10.31 5.00 2.24
N ARG A 161 -9.96 5.16 3.52
CA ARG A 161 -9.46 6.42 4.09
C ARG A 161 -8.10 6.82 3.50
N TRP A 162 -7.23 5.86 3.22
CA TRP A 162 -5.97 6.10 2.53
C TRP A 162 -6.21 6.60 1.10
N PHE A 163 -7.13 5.98 0.35
CA PHE A 163 -7.55 6.49 -0.96
C PHE A 163 -8.19 7.88 -0.90
N ALA A 164 -9.02 8.15 0.11
CA ALA A 164 -9.57 9.49 0.32
C ALA A 164 -8.45 10.53 0.55
N ARG A 165 -7.38 10.16 1.25
CA ARG A 165 -6.19 11.01 1.39
C ARG A 165 -5.50 11.24 0.04
N ARG A 166 -5.26 10.19 -0.74
CA ARG A 166 -4.67 10.29 -2.09
C ARG A 166 -5.49 11.19 -3.02
N GLN A 167 -6.82 11.12 -2.94
CA GLN A 167 -7.71 11.99 -3.68
C GLN A 167 -7.56 13.46 -3.29
N VAL A 168 -7.39 13.80 -2.01
CA VAL A 168 -7.08 15.19 -1.60
C VAL A 168 -5.73 15.64 -2.16
N GLU A 169 -4.71 14.79 -2.10
CA GLU A 169 -3.37 15.08 -2.62
C GLU A 169 -3.41 15.32 -4.15
N ALA A 170 -4.24 14.57 -4.87
CA ALA A 170 -4.52 14.74 -6.30
C ALA A 170 -5.54 15.86 -6.63
N GLY A 171 -5.91 16.72 -5.67
CA GLY A 171 -6.84 17.83 -5.89
C GLY A 171 -8.33 17.45 -5.96
N ASN A 172 -8.68 16.18 -5.78
CA ASN A 172 -10.03 15.62 -5.81
C ASN A 172 -10.74 15.70 -4.44
N GLY A 173 -10.74 16.85 -3.78
CA GLY A 173 -11.30 17.04 -2.43
C GLY A 173 -12.78 16.64 -2.27
N ARG A 174 -13.60 16.82 -3.32
CA ARG A 174 -15.01 16.39 -3.31
C ARG A 174 -15.17 14.87 -3.27
N ALA A 175 -14.36 14.14 -4.04
CA ALA A 175 -14.37 12.67 -4.04
C ALA A 175 -13.87 12.15 -2.69
N ALA A 176 -12.79 12.74 -2.17
CA ALA A 176 -12.27 12.41 -0.86
C ALA A 176 -13.31 12.60 0.26
N ALA A 177 -14.04 13.73 0.24
CA ALA A 177 -15.08 14.00 1.22
C ALA A 177 -16.17 12.92 1.24
N ARG A 178 -16.61 12.44 0.05
CA ARG A 178 -17.58 11.34 -0.06
C ARG A 178 -17.06 10.05 0.59
N ASN A 179 -15.79 9.72 0.35
CA ASN A 179 -15.16 8.54 0.94
C ASN A 179 -14.95 8.70 2.46
N TYR A 180 -14.60 9.89 2.95
CA TYR A 180 -14.52 10.15 4.39
C TYR A 180 -15.88 10.05 5.10
N VAL A 181 -16.96 10.55 4.49
CA VAL A 181 -18.33 10.37 5.02
C VAL A 181 -18.70 8.90 5.08
N HIS A 182 -18.43 8.15 4.00
CA HIS A 182 -18.69 6.72 3.94
C HIS A 182 -17.96 5.96 5.06
N VAL A 183 -16.65 6.22 5.22
CA VAL A 183 -15.83 5.64 6.29
C VAL A 183 -16.36 6.01 7.68
N ALA A 184 -16.76 7.26 7.90
CA ALA A 184 -17.28 7.71 9.19
C ALA A 184 -18.61 7.02 9.55
N HIS A 185 -19.50 6.86 8.56
CA HIS A 185 -20.83 6.28 8.75
C HIS A 185 -20.80 4.76 8.91
N HIS A 186 -20.09 4.04 8.03
CA HIS A 186 -20.13 2.58 7.97
C HIS A 186 -19.09 1.88 8.85
N TYR A 187 -18.00 2.57 9.20
CA TYR A 187 -16.87 1.97 9.94
C TYR A 187 -16.57 2.70 11.26
N GLY A 188 -17.43 3.62 11.70
CA GLY A 188 -17.36 4.26 13.01
C GLY A 188 -16.17 5.21 13.23
N ASP A 189 -15.43 5.58 12.19
CA ASP A 189 -14.30 6.53 12.29
C ASP A 189 -14.83 7.98 12.40
N ARG A 190 -15.19 8.38 13.63
CA ARG A 190 -15.75 9.71 13.93
C ARG A 190 -14.84 10.86 13.48
N LYS A 191 -13.51 10.66 13.44
CA LYS A 191 -12.56 11.69 12.98
C LYS A 191 -12.73 11.98 11.48
N SER A 192 -13.26 11.03 10.72
CA SER A 192 -13.48 11.19 9.28
C SER A 192 -14.64 12.14 8.94
N TRP A 193 -15.57 12.43 9.86
CA TRP A 193 -16.53 13.53 9.67
C TRP A 193 -15.82 14.88 9.49
N GLY A 194 -14.86 15.18 10.37
CA GLY A 194 -14.07 16.41 10.28
C GLY A 194 -13.19 16.42 9.02
N ARG A 195 -12.58 15.27 8.67
CA ARG A 195 -11.79 15.16 7.43
C ARG A 195 -12.64 15.40 6.19
N ALA A 196 -13.88 14.90 6.16
CA ALA A 196 -14.80 15.13 5.04
C ALA A 196 -15.09 16.62 4.84
N LEU A 197 -15.40 17.34 5.92
CA LEU A 197 -15.67 18.77 5.87
C LEU A 197 -14.45 19.56 5.36
N VAL A 198 -13.27 19.30 5.92
CA VAL A 198 -12.04 19.99 5.52
C VAL A 198 -11.61 19.61 4.10
N ALA A 199 -11.74 18.35 3.69
CA ALA A 199 -11.45 17.91 2.32
C ALA A 199 -12.36 18.61 1.28
N TYR A 200 -13.62 18.86 1.64
CA TYR A 200 -14.57 19.54 0.76
C TYR A 200 -14.32 21.05 0.65
N LEU A 201 -14.09 21.73 1.79
CA LEU A 201 -14.00 23.19 1.85
C LEU A 201 -12.57 23.74 1.70
N TRP A 202 -11.59 23.04 2.28
CA TRP A 202 -10.19 23.49 2.39
C TRP A 202 -9.20 22.32 2.23
N PRO A 203 -9.21 21.59 1.10
CA PRO A 203 -8.34 20.42 0.89
C PRO A 203 -6.85 20.74 1.07
N GLU A 204 -6.44 21.97 0.73
CA GLU A 204 -5.06 22.43 0.88
C GLU A 204 -4.56 22.43 2.33
N LEU A 205 -5.45 22.65 3.31
CA LEU A 205 -5.08 22.57 4.73
C LEU A 205 -4.73 21.14 5.15
N LEU A 206 -5.43 20.13 4.62
CA LEU A 206 -5.10 18.73 4.85
C LEU A 206 -3.78 18.37 4.18
N ARG A 207 -3.59 18.78 2.91
CA ARG A 207 -2.34 18.53 2.16
C ARG A 207 -1.12 19.06 2.91
N ARG A 208 -1.14 20.33 3.33
CA ARG A 208 -0.05 20.95 4.13
C ARG A 208 0.17 20.26 5.48
N ARG A 209 -0.89 19.73 6.11
CA ARG A 209 -0.76 19.00 7.38
C ARG A 209 -0.05 17.66 7.16
N TRP A 210 -0.39 16.94 6.09
CA TRP A 210 0.22 15.64 5.81
C TRP A 210 1.66 15.75 5.31
N ILE A 211 1.98 16.74 4.48
CA ILE A 211 3.37 17.03 4.08
C ILE A 211 4.25 17.25 5.32
N ARG A 212 3.80 18.09 6.26
CA ARG A 212 4.53 18.32 7.53
C ARG A 212 4.66 17.06 8.40
N HIS A 213 3.71 16.14 8.29
CA HIS A 213 3.79 14.86 9.02
C HIS A 213 4.76 13.89 8.34
N ALA A 214 4.72 13.80 7.00
CA ALA A 214 5.62 13.00 6.20
C ALA A 214 7.08 13.44 6.38
N GLN A 215 7.36 14.74 6.43
CA GLN A 215 8.70 15.26 6.71
C GLN A 215 9.31 14.73 8.03
N ARG A 216 8.48 14.42 9.04
CA ARG A 216 8.96 13.84 10.30
C ARG A 216 9.36 12.37 10.20
N THR A 217 8.91 11.66 9.16
CA THR A 217 9.30 10.25 8.93
C THR A 217 10.58 10.13 8.11
N VAL A 218 11.00 11.22 7.45
CA VAL A 218 12.25 11.30 6.68
C VAL A 218 13.47 11.34 7.61
N GLU A 219 13.33 11.82 8.85
CA GLU A 219 14.38 11.72 9.88
C GLU A 219 14.39 10.31 10.51
N SER A 220 14.70 9.28 9.70
CA SER A 220 14.79 7.89 10.18
C SER A 220 15.96 7.14 9.55
N PRO A 221 16.51 6.11 10.24
CA PRO A 221 17.57 5.26 9.67
C PRO A 221 17.19 4.61 8.33
N TRP A 222 15.89 4.41 8.11
CA TRP A 222 15.34 3.89 6.86
C TRP A 222 15.50 4.86 5.70
N ALA A 223 15.30 6.16 5.94
CA ALA A 223 15.52 7.16 4.90
C ALA A 223 17.00 7.26 4.51
N GLU A 224 17.91 7.19 5.49
CA GLU A 224 19.36 7.16 5.26
C GLU A 224 19.77 5.93 4.44
N GLU A 225 19.20 4.77 4.75
CA GLU A 225 19.45 3.55 3.98
C GLU A 225 18.92 3.66 2.54
N ALA A 226 17.73 4.24 2.35
CA ALA A 226 17.17 4.47 1.03
C ALA A 226 18.04 5.43 0.21
N GLU A 227 18.49 6.51 0.84
CA GLU A 227 19.37 7.53 0.25
C GLU A 227 20.69 6.92 -0.25
N ALA A 228 21.24 5.93 0.45
CA ALA A 228 22.48 5.26 0.07
C ALA A 228 22.40 4.55 -1.29
N TRP A 229 21.22 4.05 -1.69
CA TRP A 229 21.04 3.41 -3.00
C TRP A 229 20.35 4.31 -4.03
N LEU A 230 19.65 5.37 -3.60
CA LEU A 230 19.04 6.36 -4.49
C LEU A 230 20.04 7.40 -5.01
N SER A 231 20.97 7.86 -4.17
CA SER A 231 21.91 8.93 -4.52
C SER A 231 22.76 8.65 -5.77
N PRO A 232 23.24 7.42 -6.05
CA PRO A 232 23.99 7.14 -7.30
C PRO A 232 23.12 7.22 -8.56
N LEU A 233 21.79 7.14 -8.43
CA LEU A 233 20.86 7.18 -9.56
C LEU A 233 20.53 8.62 -9.98
N ARG A 234 20.77 9.62 -9.11
CA ARG A 234 20.55 11.05 -9.43
C ARG A 234 21.57 11.62 -10.42
N SER A 235 22.70 10.96 -10.61
CA SER A 235 23.79 11.39 -11.49
C SER A 235 23.70 10.83 -12.91
N HIS A 236 22.60 10.15 -13.25
CA HIS A 236 22.38 9.52 -14.54
C HIS A 236 21.22 10.13 -15.32
#